data_AF-A0A401NPC0-F1
#
_entry.id   AF-A0A401NPC0-F1
#
_cell.length_a   1.000
_cell.length_b   1.000
_cell.length_c   1.000
_cell.angle_alpha   90.00
_cell.angle_beta   90.00
_cell.angle_gamma   90.00
#
_symmetry.space_group_name_H-M   'P 1'
#
loop_
_entity.id
_entity.type
_entity.pdbx_description
1 polymer ?
#
loop_
_entity_poly.entity_id
_entity_poly.type
_entity_poly.pdbx_seq_one_letter_code
_entity_poly.pdbx_strand_id
1 'polypeptide(L)'
;MARLVLLRSQFILGRQLRSYGDSSQLGELGKGAGKGGGGGGSIREAGGAFGRRQAAIEEKYFREKESEQIENLRKHHQEEIHHHEHEIQRLQSEIKRRKTQIKKLKPDGSDSD
;
A
#
# COMPACT_ATOMS: atom_id res chain seq x y z
N MET A 1 -44.52 -15.07 32.99
CA MET A 1 -43.27 -15.85 32.85
C MET A 1 -42.09 -14.90 32.86
N ALA A 2 -41.47 -14.76 34.03
CA ALA A 2 -40.48 -13.74 34.33
C ALA A 2 -39.05 -14.23 34.06
N ARG A 3 -38.20 -13.26 33.69
CA ARG A 3 -36.72 -13.18 33.73
C ARG A 3 -36.01 -14.29 34.53
N LEU A 4 -34.89 -14.82 34.00
CA LEU A 4 -33.56 -14.60 34.60
C LEU A 4 -32.43 -15.12 33.69
N VAL A 5 -31.57 -14.20 33.27
CA VAL A 5 -30.25 -14.45 32.66
C VAL A 5 -29.27 -14.79 33.77
N LEU A 6 -28.51 -15.88 33.63
CA LEU A 6 -27.18 -16.05 34.25
C LEU A 6 -26.34 -17.02 33.39
N LEU A 7 -25.79 -16.53 32.27
CA LEU A 7 -24.60 -17.16 31.69
C LEU A 7 -23.39 -16.70 32.51
N ARG A 8 -22.81 -17.64 33.24
CA ARG A 8 -21.60 -17.48 34.04
C ARG A 8 -20.43 -17.08 33.14
N SER A 9 -19.79 -15.99 33.51
CA SER A 9 -18.50 -15.54 33.03
C SER A 9 -17.43 -16.61 33.27
N GLN A 10 -16.73 -17.02 32.22
CA GLN A 10 -15.37 -17.53 32.32
C GLN A 10 -14.46 -16.63 31.50
N PHE A 11 -14.03 -15.56 32.15
CA PHE A 11 -12.86 -14.80 31.76
C PHE A 11 -11.63 -15.71 31.94
N ILE A 12 -11.06 -16.17 30.84
CA ILE A 12 -9.65 -16.59 30.79
C ILE A 12 -9.02 -15.84 29.62
N LEU A 13 -8.70 -14.56 29.86
CA LEU A 13 -7.73 -13.83 29.05
C LEU A 13 -6.33 -14.30 29.47
N GLY A 14 -5.95 -15.47 28.99
CA GLY A 14 -4.61 -16.04 29.07
C GLY A 14 -3.66 -15.26 28.16
N ARG A 15 -3.09 -14.20 28.73
CA ARG A 15 -1.95 -13.41 28.29
C ARG A 15 -0.83 -14.28 27.67
N GLN A 16 -0.74 -14.31 26.35
CA GLN A 16 0.51 -14.61 25.64
C GLN A 16 0.85 -13.42 24.74
N LEU A 17 1.47 -12.42 25.35
CA LEU A 17 2.27 -11.44 24.65
C LEU A 17 3.43 -12.21 24.01
N ARG A 18 3.30 -12.44 22.71
CA ARG A 18 4.35 -12.95 21.85
C ARG A 18 5.47 -11.90 21.87
N SER A 19 6.55 -12.21 22.58
CA SER A 19 7.80 -11.44 22.56
C SER A 19 8.39 -11.52 21.15
N TYR A 20 8.03 -10.56 20.29
CA TYR A 20 8.83 -10.21 19.11
C TYR A 20 9.59 -8.93 19.47
N GLY A 21 10.75 -9.10 20.08
CA GLY A 21 11.57 -7.99 20.52
C GLY A 21 12.95 -8.43 20.98
N ASP A 22 13.52 -9.47 20.37
CA ASP A 22 14.94 -9.70 20.49
C ASP A 22 15.68 -8.73 19.55
N SER A 23 15.94 -7.53 20.07
CA SER A 23 16.74 -6.50 19.41
C SER A 23 18.24 -6.83 19.39
N SER A 24 18.66 -7.97 19.95
CA SER A 24 20.06 -8.39 19.97
C SER A 24 20.53 -9.06 18.66
N GLN A 25 19.62 -9.30 17.71
CA GLN A 25 19.93 -9.95 16.42
C GLN A 25 20.05 -8.97 15.23
N LEU A 26 20.13 -7.66 15.50
CA LEU A 26 20.55 -6.66 14.53
C LEU A 26 22.08 -6.63 14.50
N GLY A 27 22.66 -7.46 13.63
CA GLY A 27 24.10 -7.43 13.37
C GLY A 27 24.58 -6.02 13.04
N GLU A 28 25.73 -5.63 13.60
CA GLU A 28 26.34 -4.33 13.40
C GLU A 28 26.56 -4.06 11.90
N LEU A 29 26.02 -2.93 11.40
CA LEU A 29 26.11 -2.54 9.99
C LEU A 29 27.58 -2.56 9.54
N GLY A 30 27.87 -3.40 8.55
CA GLY A 30 29.20 -3.57 7.97
C GLY A 30 30.12 -4.56 8.69
N LYS A 31 29.63 -5.45 9.55
CA LYS A 31 30.34 -6.71 9.81
C LYS A 31 30.11 -7.68 8.64
N GLY A 32 31.21 -8.19 8.09
CA GLY A 32 31.21 -9.14 6.99
C GLY A 32 30.24 -10.30 7.15
N ALA A 33 29.70 -10.76 6.02
CA ALA A 33 28.84 -11.93 5.84
C ALA A 33 27.71 -12.11 6.89
N GLY A 34 26.66 -11.28 6.78
CA GLY A 34 25.43 -11.44 7.58
C GLY A 34 24.22 -10.71 6.99
N LYS A 35 23.07 -11.42 6.98
CA LYS A 35 21.64 -11.08 6.76
C LYS A 35 21.22 -9.86 5.89
N GLY A 36 22.04 -9.41 4.95
CA GLY A 36 21.71 -8.28 4.06
C GLY A 36 22.37 -8.26 2.68
N GLY A 37 22.90 -9.39 2.20
CA GLY A 37 23.54 -9.49 0.89
C GLY A 37 24.89 -10.17 0.97
N GLY A 38 25.11 -11.15 0.09
CA GLY A 38 26.31 -12.00 0.07
C GLY A 38 27.62 -11.20 0.11
N GLY A 39 28.67 -11.82 0.65
CA GLY A 39 29.98 -11.21 0.88
C GLY A 39 30.44 -10.34 -0.29
N GLY A 40 30.24 -9.03 -0.16
CA GLY A 40 30.45 -8.02 -1.20
C GLY A 40 31.92 -7.71 -1.46
N GLY A 41 32.76 -8.75 -1.55
CA GLY A 41 34.20 -8.66 -1.67
C GLY A 41 34.94 -8.46 -0.35
N SER A 42 36.27 -8.65 -0.41
CA SER A 42 37.19 -8.63 0.74
C SER A 42 37.13 -7.34 1.58
N ILE A 43 36.72 -6.22 0.99
CA ILE A 43 36.62 -4.91 1.67
C ILE A 43 35.41 -4.85 2.62
N ARG A 44 34.27 -5.42 2.22
CA ARG A 44 33.06 -5.49 3.05
C ARG A 44 33.17 -6.61 4.09
N GLU A 45 33.82 -7.72 3.73
CA GLU A 45 34.06 -8.82 4.67
C GLU A 45 35.04 -8.46 5.79
N ALA A 46 36.08 -7.66 5.50
CA ALA A 46 37.04 -7.22 6.50
C ALA A 46 36.45 -6.32 7.60
N GLY A 47 35.23 -5.79 7.42
CA GLY A 47 34.47 -5.09 8.46
C GLY A 47 35.10 -3.80 9.01
N GLY A 48 35.98 -3.16 8.25
CA GLY A 48 36.67 -1.92 8.64
C GLY A 48 35.84 -0.65 8.42
N ALA A 49 36.39 0.50 8.81
CA ALA A 49 35.73 1.82 8.66
C ALA A 49 35.30 2.13 7.22
N PHE A 50 36.10 1.72 6.22
CA PHE A 50 35.77 1.87 4.80
C PHE A 50 34.62 0.94 4.36
N GLY A 51 34.57 -0.30 4.84
CA GLY A 51 33.48 -1.23 4.56
C GLY A 51 32.14 -0.76 5.13
N ARG A 52 32.14 -0.21 6.35
CA ARG A 52 30.95 0.43 6.96
C ARG A 52 30.46 1.65 6.17
N ARG A 53 31.38 2.50 5.72
CA ARG A 53 31.06 3.67 4.89
C ARG A 53 30.46 3.27 3.54
N GLN A 54 31.02 2.26 2.88
CA GLN A 54 30.48 1.76 1.62
C GLN A 54 29.09 1.14 1.78
N ALA A 55 28.87 0.35 2.83
CA ALA A 55 27.56 -0.23 3.13
C ALA A 55 26.49 0.86 3.32
N ALA A 56 26.79 1.93 4.07
CA ALA A 56 25.86 3.03 4.29
C ALA A 56 25.53 3.82 2.99
N ILE A 57 26.52 4.00 2.11
CA ILE A 57 26.30 4.67 0.81
C ILE A 57 25.41 3.83 -0.10
N GLU A 58 25.68 2.53 -0.18
CA GLU A 58 24.86 1.61 -0.97
C GLU A 58 23.43 1.51 -0.43
N GLU A 59 23.25 1.38 0.89
CA GLU A 59 21.93 1.37 1.51
C GLU A 59 21.13 2.64 1.19
N LYS A 60 21.79 3.81 1.26
CA LYS A 60 21.17 5.08 0.87
C LYS A 60 20.75 5.07 -0.61
N TYR A 61 21.63 4.61 -1.50
CA TYR A 61 21.33 4.54 -2.93
C TYR A 61 20.14 3.62 -3.23
N PHE A 62 20.09 2.43 -2.64
CA PHE A 62 18.97 1.51 -2.84
C PHE A 62 17.67 2.07 -2.28
N ARG A 63 17.71 2.70 -1.10
CA ARG A 63 16.53 3.34 -0.51
C ARG A 63 15.99 4.48 -1.40
N GLU A 64 16.88 5.30 -1.96
CA GLU A 64 16.50 6.34 -2.92
C GLU A 64 15.87 5.73 -4.17
N LYS A 65 16.46 4.66 -4.73
CA LYS A 65 15.92 3.96 -5.92
C LYS A 65 14.58 3.29 -5.66
N GLU A 66 14.39 2.67 -4.52
CA GLU A 66 13.09 2.11 -4.11
C GLU A 66 12.04 3.22 -3.98
N SER A 67 12.40 4.36 -3.39
CA SER A 67 11.49 5.49 -3.27
C SER A 67 11.07 6.06 -4.63
N GLU A 68 12.02 6.17 -5.57
CA GLU A 68 11.78 6.63 -6.95
C GLU A 68 10.82 5.67 -7.69
N GLN A 69 11.00 4.35 -7.54
CA GLN A 69 10.11 3.37 -8.15
C GLN A 69 8.68 3.46 -7.60
N ILE A 70 8.53 3.61 -6.29
CA ILE A 70 7.23 3.76 -5.65
C ILE A 70 6.56 5.07 -6.10
N GLU A 71 7.31 6.15 -6.22
CA GLU A 71 6.80 7.44 -6.70
C GLU A 71 6.31 7.33 -8.15
N ASN A 72 7.09 6.71 -9.02
CA ASN A 72 6.70 6.48 -10.42
C ASN A 72 5.43 5.62 -10.51
N LEU A 73 5.32 4.58 -9.69
CA LEU A 73 4.12 3.75 -9.65
C LEU A 73 2.90 4.57 -9.19
N ARG A 74 3.05 5.42 -8.17
CA ARG A 74 1.99 6.32 -7.70
C ARG A 74 1.55 7.30 -8.79
N LYS A 75 2.50 7.93 -9.49
CA LYS A 75 2.20 8.86 -10.59
C LYS A 75 1.42 8.16 -11.71
N HIS A 76 1.88 6.99 -12.14
CA HIS A 76 1.16 6.21 -13.15
C HIS A 76 -0.29 5.92 -12.73
N HIS A 77 -0.52 5.49 -11.47
CA HIS A 77 -1.88 5.26 -10.99
C HIS A 77 -2.73 6.54 -10.92
N GLN A 78 -2.14 7.68 -10.61
CA GLN A 78 -2.84 8.97 -10.63
C GLN A 78 -3.23 9.38 -12.05
N GLU A 79 -2.35 9.17 -13.03
CA GLU A 79 -2.62 9.43 -14.45
C GLU A 79 -3.77 8.56 -14.97
N GLU A 80 -3.78 7.26 -14.63
CA GLU A 80 -4.87 6.34 -14.99
C GLU A 80 -6.20 6.74 -14.36
N ILE A 81 -6.21 7.14 -13.08
CA ILE A 81 -7.40 7.67 -12.42
C ILE A 81 -7.93 8.89 -13.18
N HIS A 82 -7.07 9.85 -13.48
CA HIS A 82 -7.44 11.06 -14.20
C HIS A 82 -7.98 10.77 -15.61
N HIS A 83 -7.37 9.81 -16.30
CA HIS A 83 -7.85 9.34 -17.60
C HIS A 83 -9.29 8.80 -17.50
N HIS A 84 -9.55 7.91 -16.56
CA HIS A 84 -10.88 7.34 -16.36
C HIS A 84 -11.91 8.36 -15.89
N GLU A 85 -11.52 9.33 -15.05
CA GLU A 85 -12.40 10.45 -14.68
C GLU A 85 -12.85 11.25 -15.91
N HIS A 86 -11.94 11.54 -16.84
CA HIS A 86 -12.28 12.19 -18.10
C HIS A 86 -13.20 11.34 -18.99
N GLU A 87 -12.95 10.04 -19.10
CA GLU A 87 -13.82 9.14 -19.85
C GLU A 87 -15.24 9.09 -19.27
N ILE A 88 -15.36 9.04 -17.93
CA ILE A 88 -16.65 9.08 -17.23
C ILE A 88 -17.37 10.39 -17.56
N GLN A 89 -16.70 11.54 -17.50
CA GLN A 89 -17.30 12.84 -17.83
C GLN A 89 -17.81 12.89 -19.27
N ARG A 90 -17.04 12.34 -20.22
CA ARG A 90 -17.44 12.23 -21.63
C ARG A 90 -18.71 11.39 -21.78
N LEU A 91 -18.72 10.19 -21.18
CA LEU A 91 -19.86 9.28 -21.24
C LEU A 91 -21.11 9.86 -20.56
N GLN A 92 -20.95 10.55 -19.42
CA GLN A 92 -22.06 11.25 -18.76
C GLN A 92 -22.67 12.33 -19.65
N SER A 93 -21.84 13.07 -20.39
CA SER A 93 -22.30 14.09 -21.34
C SER A 93 -23.07 13.47 -22.51
N GLU A 94 -22.62 12.34 -23.03
CA GLU A 94 -23.33 11.58 -24.07
C GLU A 94 -24.67 11.02 -23.58
N ILE A 95 -24.70 10.46 -22.37
CA ILE A 95 -25.94 9.99 -21.72
C ILE A 95 -26.92 11.15 -21.58
N LYS A 96 -26.47 12.32 -21.11
CA LYS A 96 -27.29 13.53 -20.99
C LYS A 96 -27.88 13.93 -22.33
N ARG A 97 -27.05 13.98 -23.39
CA ARG A 97 -27.51 14.27 -24.76
C ARG A 97 -28.58 13.28 -25.22
N ARG A 98 -28.36 11.98 -25.06
CA ARG A 98 -29.35 10.94 -25.43
C ARG A 98 -30.65 11.08 -24.66
N LYS A 99 -30.58 11.33 -23.34
CA LYS A 99 -31.77 11.60 -22.51
C LYS A 99 -32.57 12.81 -23.03
N THR A 100 -31.90 13.89 -23.42
CA THR A 100 -32.59 15.06 -23.99
C THR A 100 -33.25 14.76 -25.33
N GLN A 101 -32.63 13.94 -26.19
CA GLN A 101 -33.23 13.52 -27.46
C GLN A 101 -34.47 12.66 -27.23
N ILE A 102 -34.41 11.69 -26.30
CA ILE A 102 -35.57 10.87 -25.93
C ILE A 102 -36.71 11.75 -25.42
N LYS A 103 -36.43 12.74 -24.56
CA LYS A 103 -37.45 13.67 -24.07
C LYS A 103 -38.11 14.47 -25.21
N LYS A 104 -37.36 14.91 -26.22
CA LYS A 104 -37.90 15.61 -27.39
C LYS A 104 -38.75 14.71 -28.30
N LEU A 105 -38.47 13.42 -28.32
CA LEU A 105 -39.20 12.43 -29.14
C LEU A 105 -40.44 11.89 -28.44
N LYS A 106 -40.62 12.14 -27.13
CA LYS A 106 -41.88 11.84 -26.44
C LYS A 106 -42.90 12.95 -26.77
N PRO A 107 -44.01 12.64 -27.47
CA PRO A 107 -45.10 13.59 -27.61
C PRO A 107 -45.78 13.81 -26.25
N ASP A 108 -46.26 15.02 -25.98
CA ASP A 108 -46.87 15.47 -24.71
C ASP A 108 -48.22 14.79 -24.35
N GLY A 109 -48.46 13.55 -24.80
CA GLY A 109 -49.75 12.87 -24.66
C GLY A 109 -49.72 11.35 -24.54
N SER A 110 -48.58 10.73 -24.19
CA SER A 110 -48.51 9.27 -23.91
C SER A 110 -48.54 8.93 -22.41
N ASP A 111 -49.06 9.82 -21.57
CA ASP A 111 -49.56 9.45 -20.25
C ASP A 111 -51.03 9.07 -20.46
N SER A 112 -51.25 7.82 -20.89
CA SER A 112 -52.55 7.15 -20.86
C SER A 112 -52.46 6.08 -19.77
N ASP A 113 -53.30 6.24 -18.75
CA ASP A 113 -53.60 5.43 -17.54
C ASP A 113 -52.89 4.07 -17.35
#